data_AF-A0A842UTJ8-F1
#
_entry.id   AF-A0A842UTJ8-F1
#
_cell.length_a   1.000
_cell.length_b   1.000
_cell.length_c   1.000
_cell.angle_alpha   90.00
_cell.angle_beta   90.00
_cell.angle_gamma   90.00
#
_symmetry.space_group_name_H-M   'P 1'
#
loop_
_entity.id
_entity.type
_entity.pdbx_description
1 polymer ?
#
loop_
_entity_poly.entity_id
_entity_poly.type
_entity_poly.pdbx_seq_one_letter_code
_entity_poly.pdbx_strand_id
1 'polypeptide(L)'
;MKKELAIIAVLVIFVLVWNPQFEYDANLSIDSYYVLDAAGVDKDQYFNSLIDAFEKTRDPWAIGDSLLVLARLDNNTDYYKYACDGFKRYSPKTVEEKAILYETFASLNCRGSRIHYLRQAAHYWKILGLKWRADILEKLANDKKLNLEFETSEISPNLDLSGKEEIIIGSTKVEIKKDDIIVTQADRVLRDWLGLQLRQSPFDGEILRVFSERLTYSEEELREDIGWHEGGRLWDIENALDVEHIPAVGTLAAKKDNKWYAPDENGVFRFEVPLDKVSYPTTRFLTEDLAMIIDSHGTNMLVEQAVRNNADVVIACCDHPGKIKAVEYLSNKGISALCFSDLELYLALGHDVNAVGSAAFEFKENKLVFGNKHITIRKNQEIVVTKADVGKTYAIWYYDAPYMYFSEVSKTFPLEIITITVDDFRQTERVYAAAREAHADIVASRVFNSYDYTQAKAWLEESKGHKLLLFHSVSYPYGVLISQEFPEQVGFGDVNINRNI
;
A
#
# COMPACT_ATOMS: atom_id res chain seq x y z
N MET A 1 42.64 44.34 -6.34
CA MET A 1 41.19 44.40 -6.05
C MET A 1 40.27 43.71 -7.07
N LYS A 2 40.30 43.98 -8.39
CA LYS A 2 39.36 43.30 -9.34
C LYS A 2 39.66 41.82 -9.66
N LYS A 3 40.91 41.34 -9.45
CA LYS A 3 41.28 39.92 -9.69
C LYS A 3 41.04 38.99 -8.49
N GLU A 4 41.00 39.52 -7.27
CA GLU A 4 40.77 38.72 -6.05
C GLU A 4 39.28 38.41 -5.82
N LEU A 5 38.38 39.32 -6.22
CA LEU A 5 36.93 39.06 -6.18
C LEU A 5 36.48 37.97 -7.16
N ALA A 6 37.15 37.80 -8.30
CA ALA A 6 36.82 36.75 -9.27
C ALA A 6 37.21 35.35 -8.78
N ILE A 7 38.31 35.23 -8.02
CA ILE A 7 38.77 33.96 -7.46
C ILE A 7 37.86 33.53 -6.30
N ILE A 8 37.38 34.47 -5.47
CA ILE A 8 36.42 34.17 -4.41
C ILE A 8 35.05 33.81 -4.98
N ALA A 9 34.59 34.45 -6.06
CA ALA A 9 33.33 34.07 -6.72
C ALA A 9 33.39 32.67 -7.37
N VAL A 10 34.53 32.28 -7.97
CA VAL A 10 34.70 30.93 -8.53
C VAL A 10 34.85 29.87 -7.44
N LEU A 11 35.49 30.18 -6.31
CA LEU A 11 35.59 29.27 -5.16
C LEU A 11 34.26 29.14 -4.40
N VAL A 12 33.47 30.20 -4.26
CA VAL A 12 32.14 30.14 -3.66
C VAL A 12 31.16 29.40 -4.58
N ILE A 13 31.29 29.50 -5.91
CA ILE A 13 30.53 28.68 -6.86
C ILE A 13 31.00 27.21 -6.86
N PHE A 14 32.28 26.91 -6.65
CA PHE A 14 32.76 25.52 -6.54
C PHE A 14 32.42 24.86 -5.20
N VAL A 15 32.36 25.62 -4.11
CA VAL A 15 31.97 25.12 -2.78
C VAL A 15 30.44 24.99 -2.64
N LEU A 16 29.65 25.67 -3.48
CA LEU A 16 28.18 25.58 -3.47
C LEU A 16 27.58 24.47 -4.35
N VAL A 17 28.35 23.70 -5.14
CA VAL A 17 27.75 22.77 -6.13
C VAL A 17 28.34 21.35 -6.13
N TRP A 18 29.19 20.99 -5.18
CA TRP A 18 29.58 19.60 -5.02
C TRP A 18 29.24 19.11 -3.62
N ASN A 19 27.96 18.81 -3.42
CA ASN A 19 27.55 18.02 -2.28
C ASN A 19 27.93 16.56 -2.60
N PRO A 20 28.96 15.98 -1.94
CA PRO A 20 29.43 14.62 -2.21
C PRO A 20 28.34 13.56 -2.02
N GLN A 21 27.22 13.92 -1.37
CA GLN A 21 26.06 13.06 -1.21
C GLN A 21 25.32 12.80 -2.53
N PHE A 22 25.34 13.72 -3.51
CA PHE A 22 24.76 13.45 -4.84
C PHE A 22 25.49 12.32 -5.57
N GLU A 23 26.71 11.97 -5.14
CA GLU A 23 27.41 10.78 -5.65
C GLU A 23 26.77 9.48 -5.14
N TYR A 24 26.03 9.52 -4.04
CA TYR A 24 25.42 8.36 -3.35
C TYR A 24 23.90 8.31 -3.48
N ASP A 25 23.23 9.47 -3.57
CA ASP A 25 21.78 9.55 -3.70
C ASP A 25 21.39 10.65 -4.68
N ALA A 26 20.86 10.24 -5.83
CA ALA A 26 20.46 11.17 -6.88
C ALA A 26 19.28 12.06 -6.46
N ASN A 27 18.57 11.76 -5.37
CA ASN A 27 17.37 12.49 -4.99
C ASN A 27 17.35 12.99 -3.54
N LEU A 28 18.44 13.63 -3.12
CA LEU A 28 18.50 14.42 -1.87
C LEU A 28 17.47 15.57 -1.81
N SER A 29 16.79 15.87 -2.92
CA SER A 29 15.76 16.90 -2.97
C SER A 29 14.43 16.48 -2.32
N ILE A 30 14.21 15.19 -2.12
CA ILE A 30 13.08 14.70 -1.33
C ILE A 30 13.44 14.78 0.15
N ASP A 31 12.63 15.53 0.89
CA ASP A 31 12.78 15.63 2.34
C ASP A 31 12.54 14.25 2.99
N SER A 32 13.62 13.66 3.53
CA SER A 32 13.58 12.38 4.23
C SER A 32 12.73 12.41 5.51
N TYR A 33 12.42 13.59 6.03
CA TYR A 33 11.53 13.76 7.17
C TYR A 33 10.07 13.91 6.79
N TYR A 34 9.73 14.12 5.52
CA TYR A 34 8.36 14.40 5.09
C TYR A 34 7.33 13.43 5.67
N VAL A 35 7.59 12.11 5.58
CA VAL A 35 6.66 11.09 6.08
C VAL A 35 6.67 11.02 7.61
N LEU A 36 7.83 11.20 8.25
CA LEU A 36 7.93 11.21 9.72
C LEU A 36 7.15 12.40 10.31
N ASP A 37 7.26 13.57 9.68
CA ASP A 37 6.54 14.79 10.06
C ASP A 37 5.03 14.61 9.85
N ALA A 38 4.62 14.06 8.70
CA ALA A 38 3.21 13.78 8.41
C ALA A 38 2.60 12.77 9.39
N ALA A 39 3.39 11.80 9.87
CA ALA A 39 2.98 10.80 10.85
C ALA A 39 3.07 11.28 12.30
N GLY A 40 3.67 12.45 12.56
CA GLY A 40 3.89 12.98 13.91
C GLY A 40 4.88 12.14 14.74
N VAL A 41 5.84 11.49 14.09
CA VAL A 41 6.86 10.66 14.73
C VAL A 41 7.97 11.53 15.29
N ASP A 42 8.34 11.32 16.56
CA ASP A 42 9.50 11.97 17.17
C ASP A 42 10.79 11.50 16.48
N LYS A 43 11.48 12.44 15.83
CA LYS A 43 12.64 12.17 14.97
C LYS A 43 13.82 11.61 15.75
N ASP A 44 14.08 12.14 16.94
CA ASP A 44 15.22 11.71 17.76
C ASP A 44 14.97 10.32 18.35
N GLN A 45 13.73 10.07 18.82
CA GLN A 45 13.32 8.76 19.27
C GLN A 45 13.41 7.73 18.13
N TYR A 46 12.91 8.07 16.94
CA TYR A 46 12.95 7.20 15.77
C TYR A 46 14.40 6.89 15.35
N PHE A 47 15.26 7.91 15.29
CA PHE A 47 16.68 7.76 14.98
C PHE A 47 17.39 6.83 15.96
N ASN A 48 17.23 7.07 17.27
CA ASN A 48 17.83 6.22 18.30
C ASN A 48 17.29 4.78 18.28
N SER A 49 16.00 4.62 17.97
CA SER A 49 15.38 3.30 17.87
C SER A 49 15.84 2.53 16.64
N LEU A 50 16.12 3.22 15.51
CA LEU A 50 16.78 2.60 14.36
C LEU A 50 18.19 2.13 14.70
N ILE A 51 18.94 2.90 15.50
CA ILE A 51 20.26 2.48 15.98
C ILE A 51 20.16 1.17 16.73
N ASP A 52 19.29 1.13 17.74
CA ASP A 52 19.05 -0.07 18.54
C ASP A 52 18.55 -1.26 17.69
N ALA A 53 17.68 -1.00 16.71
CA ALA A 53 17.17 -2.03 15.81
C ALA A 53 18.26 -2.64 14.92
N PHE A 54 19.15 -1.81 14.34
CA PHE A 54 20.22 -2.34 13.48
C PHE A 54 21.31 -3.07 14.28
N GLU A 55 21.58 -2.66 15.52
CA GLU A 55 22.54 -3.35 16.39
C GLU A 55 22.04 -4.74 16.81
N LYS A 56 20.72 -4.93 16.86
CA LYS A 56 20.08 -6.19 17.26
C LYS A 56 19.80 -7.13 16.10
N THR A 57 19.61 -6.65 14.88
CA THR A 57 19.43 -7.53 13.72
C THR A 57 20.74 -8.15 13.26
N ARG A 58 20.64 -9.38 12.75
CA ARG A 58 21.75 -10.09 12.09
C ARG A 58 21.57 -10.17 10.57
N ASP A 59 20.43 -9.73 10.06
CA ASP A 59 20.15 -9.77 8.64
C ASP A 59 20.96 -8.68 7.90
N PRO A 60 21.82 -9.03 6.95
CA PRO A 60 22.68 -8.05 6.29
C PRO A 60 21.92 -6.99 5.48
N TRP A 61 20.76 -7.34 4.92
CA TRP A 61 19.95 -6.40 4.16
C TRP A 61 19.27 -5.39 5.07
N ALA A 62 18.65 -5.87 6.15
CA ALA A 62 18.08 -5.06 7.22
C ALA A 62 19.09 -4.06 7.79
N ILE A 63 20.31 -4.51 8.06
CA ILE A 63 21.42 -3.64 8.50
C ILE A 63 21.71 -2.57 7.43
N GLY A 64 21.85 -2.98 6.16
CA GLY A 64 22.10 -2.06 5.06
C GLY A 64 21.01 -1.00 4.92
N ASP A 65 19.74 -1.40 4.99
CA ASP A 65 18.60 -0.47 4.91
C ASP A 65 18.55 0.46 6.11
N SER A 66 18.72 -0.05 7.33
CA SER A 66 18.71 0.79 8.54
C SER A 66 19.80 1.87 8.48
N LEU A 67 21.00 1.49 8.04
CA LEU A 67 22.11 2.43 7.82
C LEU A 67 21.81 3.42 6.69
N LEU A 68 21.15 3.00 5.61
CA LEU A 68 20.73 3.92 4.56
C LEU A 68 19.71 4.95 5.07
N VAL A 69 18.72 4.50 5.86
CA VAL A 69 17.76 5.41 6.48
C VAL A 69 18.48 6.41 7.38
N LEU A 70 19.39 5.95 8.25
CA LEU A 70 20.22 6.83 9.09
C LEU A 70 21.07 7.79 8.25
N ALA A 71 21.64 7.35 7.13
CA ALA A 71 22.43 8.18 6.23
C ALA A 71 21.63 9.35 5.65
N ARG A 72 20.35 9.13 5.35
CA ARG A 72 19.42 10.14 4.83
C ARG A 72 18.97 11.10 5.92
N LEU A 73 18.60 10.58 7.09
CA LEU A 73 18.15 11.40 8.22
C LEU A 73 19.27 12.28 8.79
N ASP A 74 20.45 11.72 9.05
CA ASP A 74 21.62 12.45 9.61
C ASP A 74 22.43 13.17 8.53
N ASN A 75 22.08 12.97 7.25
CA ASN A 75 22.81 13.50 6.11
C ASN A 75 24.32 13.13 6.16
N ASN A 76 24.63 11.85 6.41
CA ASN A 76 25.96 11.39 6.77
C ASN A 76 26.53 10.37 5.77
N THR A 77 27.64 10.74 5.12
CA THR A 77 28.28 9.93 4.06
C THR A 77 28.91 8.63 4.55
N ASP A 78 29.25 8.52 5.84
CA ASP A 78 29.83 7.28 6.36
C ASP A 78 28.77 6.20 6.53
N TYR A 79 27.54 6.56 6.91
CA TYR A 79 26.43 5.62 6.93
C TYR A 79 26.11 5.06 5.53
N TYR A 80 26.26 5.83 4.45
CA TYR A 80 26.15 5.30 3.08
C TYR A 80 27.19 4.20 2.79
N LYS A 81 28.45 4.40 3.23
CA LYS A 81 29.51 3.39 3.06
C LYS A 81 29.20 2.14 3.87
N TYR A 82 28.75 2.30 5.11
CA TYR A 82 28.37 1.18 5.97
C TYR A 82 27.13 0.44 5.44
N ALA A 83 26.18 1.15 4.84
CA ALA A 83 25.03 0.56 4.16
C ALA A 83 25.49 -0.34 3.00
N CYS A 84 26.41 0.15 2.15
CA CYS A 84 27.03 -0.67 1.10
C CYS A 84 27.71 -1.94 1.65
N ASP A 85 28.40 -1.85 2.79
CA ASP A 85 29.03 -3.02 3.43
C ASP A 85 27.99 -3.98 4.04
N GLY A 86 26.86 -3.47 4.53
CA GLY A 86 25.69 -4.26 4.92
C GLY A 86 25.16 -5.09 3.74
N PHE A 87 24.77 -4.42 2.65
CA PHE A 87 24.27 -5.08 1.45
C PHE A 87 25.30 -6.04 0.83
N LYS A 88 26.59 -5.74 0.89
CA LYS A 88 27.64 -6.63 0.39
C LYS A 88 27.71 -7.96 1.14
N ARG A 89 27.34 -7.99 2.42
CA ARG A 89 27.27 -9.22 3.22
C ARG A 89 26.00 -10.04 2.94
N TYR A 90 25.01 -9.46 2.26
CA TYR A 90 23.81 -10.17 1.87
C TYR A 90 24.12 -11.23 0.81
N SER A 91 23.58 -12.43 0.99
CA SER A 91 23.76 -13.55 0.06
C SER A 91 22.44 -13.82 -0.65
N PRO A 92 22.25 -13.31 -1.89
CA PRO A 92 20.99 -13.47 -2.60
C PRO A 92 20.71 -14.96 -2.88
N LYS A 93 19.46 -15.37 -2.65
CA LYS A 93 18.93 -16.73 -2.84
C LYS A 93 18.40 -16.94 -4.25
N THR A 94 17.86 -15.88 -4.86
CA THR A 94 17.29 -15.91 -6.21
C THR A 94 18.07 -15.04 -7.20
N VAL A 95 17.80 -15.24 -8.50
CA VAL A 95 18.35 -14.38 -9.57
C VAL A 95 17.80 -12.95 -9.45
N GLU A 96 16.55 -12.81 -9.01
CA GLU A 96 15.88 -11.53 -8.80
C GLU A 96 16.49 -10.74 -7.65
N GLU A 97 16.69 -11.35 -6.48
CA GLU A 97 17.42 -10.73 -5.37
C GLU A 97 18.81 -10.27 -5.80
N LYS A 98 19.50 -11.06 -6.62
CA LYS A 98 20.82 -10.71 -7.13
C LYS A 98 20.76 -9.50 -8.06
N ALA A 99 19.74 -9.40 -8.92
CA ALA A 99 19.53 -8.25 -9.79
C ALA A 99 19.25 -6.97 -8.98
N ILE A 100 18.34 -7.06 -8.00
CA ILE A 100 17.96 -5.96 -7.09
C ILE A 100 19.15 -5.51 -6.21
N LEU A 101 19.98 -6.45 -5.75
CA LEU A 101 21.21 -6.15 -5.01
C LEU A 101 22.19 -5.32 -5.86
N TYR A 102 22.37 -5.67 -7.14
CA TYR A 102 23.23 -4.89 -8.03
C TYR A 102 22.65 -3.51 -8.37
N GLU A 103 21.33 -3.39 -8.54
CA GLU A 103 20.69 -2.06 -8.68
C GLU A 103 20.88 -1.22 -7.43
N THR A 104 20.78 -1.83 -6.24
CA THR A 104 21.08 -1.16 -4.97
C THR A 104 22.52 -0.65 -4.95
N PHE A 105 23.50 -1.46 -5.32
CA PHE A 105 24.89 -1.00 -5.39
C PHE A 105 25.11 0.10 -6.44
N ALA A 106 24.40 0.05 -7.56
CA ALA A 106 24.46 1.08 -8.59
C ALA A 106 23.86 2.41 -8.13
N SER A 107 22.69 2.35 -7.47
CA SER A 107 22.01 3.51 -6.91
C SER A 107 22.90 4.23 -5.89
N LEU A 108 23.47 3.47 -4.95
CA LEU A 108 24.34 3.98 -3.89
C LEU A 108 25.79 4.22 -4.33
N ASN A 109 26.09 4.03 -5.62
CA ASN A 109 27.43 4.13 -6.20
C ASN A 109 28.52 3.44 -5.34
N CYS A 110 28.23 2.25 -4.82
CA CYS A 110 29.11 1.59 -3.87
C CYS A 110 30.51 1.41 -4.49
N ARG A 111 31.56 1.91 -3.81
CA ARG A 111 32.96 1.87 -4.30
C ARG A 111 33.18 2.55 -5.66
N GLY A 112 32.38 3.54 -6.04
CA GLY A 112 32.54 4.28 -7.29
C GLY A 112 32.34 3.43 -8.55
N SER A 113 31.65 2.29 -8.45
CA SER A 113 31.56 1.27 -9.51
C SER A 113 30.16 1.16 -10.14
N ARG A 114 29.40 2.26 -10.13
CA ARG A 114 28.02 2.32 -10.61
C ARG A 114 27.79 1.68 -11.99
N ILE A 115 28.59 2.03 -13.00
CA ILE A 115 28.47 1.48 -14.36
C ILE A 115 28.61 -0.04 -14.38
N HIS A 116 29.54 -0.59 -13.59
CA HIS A 116 29.74 -2.03 -13.48
C HIS A 116 28.48 -2.70 -12.92
N TYR A 117 27.92 -2.15 -11.84
CA TYR A 117 26.73 -2.73 -11.20
C TYR A 117 25.46 -2.60 -12.04
N LEU A 118 25.28 -1.49 -12.78
CA LEU A 118 24.18 -1.37 -13.74
C LEU A 118 24.24 -2.47 -14.81
N ARG A 119 25.44 -2.78 -15.33
CA ARG A 119 25.65 -3.87 -16.29
C ARG A 119 25.41 -5.24 -15.68
N GLN A 120 25.80 -5.46 -14.42
CA GLN A 120 25.51 -6.72 -13.70
C GLN A 120 24.01 -6.88 -13.48
N ALA A 121 23.32 -5.86 -12.98
CA ALA A 121 21.88 -5.86 -12.81
C ALA A 121 21.15 -6.15 -14.13
N ALA A 122 21.51 -5.44 -15.21
CA ALA A 122 20.95 -5.68 -16.54
C ALA A 122 21.13 -7.12 -17.01
N HIS A 123 22.29 -7.73 -16.74
CA HIS A 123 22.55 -9.13 -17.07
C HIS A 123 21.58 -10.08 -16.36
N TYR A 124 21.36 -9.91 -15.05
CA TYR A 124 20.43 -10.78 -14.30
C TYR A 124 18.97 -10.55 -14.68
N TRP A 125 18.56 -9.31 -14.99
CA TRP A 125 17.23 -9.05 -15.54
C TRP A 125 17.00 -9.69 -16.92
N LYS A 126 18.04 -9.78 -17.76
CA LYS A 126 17.95 -10.56 -19.02
C LYS A 126 17.75 -12.05 -18.78
N ILE A 127 18.39 -12.61 -17.74
CA ILE A 127 18.20 -14.03 -17.36
C ILE A 127 16.75 -14.27 -16.92
N LEU A 128 16.15 -13.32 -16.19
CA LEU A 128 14.74 -13.36 -15.79
C LEU A 128 13.75 -13.04 -16.91
N GLY A 129 14.22 -12.68 -18.11
CA GLY A 129 13.37 -12.34 -19.24
C GLY A 129 12.84 -10.90 -19.27
N LEU A 130 13.11 -10.07 -18.25
CA LEU A 130 12.73 -8.64 -18.23
C LEU A 130 13.66 -7.79 -19.11
N LYS A 131 13.52 -7.95 -20.42
CA LYS A 131 14.36 -7.24 -21.40
C LYS A 131 14.22 -5.72 -21.31
N TRP A 132 13.03 -5.20 -21.03
CA TRP A 132 12.77 -3.76 -20.94
C TRP A 132 13.53 -3.14 -19.75
N ARG A 133 13.51 -3.78 -18.58
CA ARG A 133 14.24 -3.33 -17.38
C ARG A 133 15.75 -3.39 -17.60
N ALA A 134 16.23 -4.47 -18.22
CA ALA A 134 17.63 -4.58 -18.58
C ALA A 134 18.10 -3.50 -19.58
N ASP A 135 17.29 -3.16 -20.58
CA ASP A 135 17.61 -2.10 -21.54
C ASP A 135 17.69 -0.71 -20.89
N ILE A 136 16.81 -0.40 -19.93
CA ILE A 136 16.91 0.82 -19.12
C ILE A 136 18.27 0.88 -18.41
N LEU A 137 18.65 -0.19 -17.71
CA LEU A 137 19.91 -0.25 -16.96
C LEU A 137 21.14 -0.18 -17.88
N GLU A 138 21.09 -0.79 -19.07
CA GLU A 138 22.16 -0.66 -20.07
C GLU A 138 22.27 0.74 -20.67
N LYS A 139 21.15 1.42 -20.90
CA LYS A 139 21.15 2.82 -21.33
C LYS A 139 21.76 3.71 -20.25
N LEU A 140 21.37 3.54 -18.99
CA LEU A 140 21.97 4.25 -17.86
C LEU A 140 23.48 3.99 -17.75
N ALA A 141 23.93 2.74 -17.91
CA ALA A 141 25.34 2.38 -17.84
C ALA A 141 26.21 2.99 -18.96
N ASN A 142 25.58 3.50 -20.02
CA ASN A 142 26.24 4.11 -21.17
C ASN A 142 25.87 5.60 -21.31
N ASP A 143 25.35 6.23 -20.25
CA ASP A 143 24.92 7.63 -20.21
C ASP A 143 23.97 8.02 -21.36
N LYS A 144 23.09 7.09 -21.75
CA LYS A 144 22.09 7.30 -22.80
C LYS A 144 20.78 7.80 -22.21
N LYS A 145 20.12 8.71 -22.93
CA LYS A 145 18.77 9.17 -22.60
C LYS A 145 17.78 8.00 -22.57
N LEU A 146 16.96 7.96 -21.54
CA LEU A 146 15.84 7.02 -21.43
C LEU A 146 14.65 7.55 -22.23
N ASN A 147 14.05 6.68 -23.05
CA ASN A 147 12.78 6.92 -23.71
C ASN A 147 11.78 5.97 -23.07
N LEU A 148 11.16 6.42 -21.97
CA LEU A 148 10.18 5.65 -21.23
C LEU A 148 8.78 5.92 -21.78
N GLU A 149 7.95 4.89 -21.82
CA GLU A 149 6.55 4.98 -22.26
C GLU A 149 5.63 5.16 -21.06
N PHE A 150 4.62 6.01 -21.18
CA PHE A 150 3.70 6.33 -20.10
C PHE A 150 2.24 6.31 -20.58
N GLU A 151 1.35 5.77 -19.76
CA GLU A 151 -0.10 5.86 -19.94
C GLU A 151 -0.77 6.37 -18.66
N THR A 152 -1.09 7.66 -18.65
CA THR A 152 -1.48 8.40 -17.43
C THR A 152 -2.98 8.64 -17.33
N SER A 153 -3.81 7.84 -18.03
CA SER A 153 -5.27 7.91 -17.87
C SER A 153 -5.67 7.58 -16.43
N GLU A 154 -6.65 8.31 -15.92
CA GLU A 154 -7.25 8.06 -14.61
C GLU A 154 -8.44 7.10 -14.76
N ILE A 155 -8.69 6.32 -13.72
CA ILE A 155 -9.89 5.49 -13.60
C ILE A 155 -11.01 6.32 -12.97
N SER A 156 -12.24 6.11 -13.41
CA SER A 156 -13.43 6.76 -12.88
C SER A 156 -14.61 5.80 -12.91
N PRO A 157 -15.55 5.87 -11.97
CA PRO A 157 -16.72 4.99 -11.96
C PRO A 157 -17.47 4.95 -13.30
N ASN A 158 -17.88 3.76 -13.71
CA ASN A 158 -18.69 3.50 -14.90
C ASN A 158 -19.93 2.66 -14.55
N LEU A 159 -20.63 3.09 -13.51
CA LEU A 159 -21.80 2.40 -12.97
C LEU A 159 -23.09 2.90 -13.62
N ASP A 160 -23.96 1.99 -14.02
CA ASP A 160 -25.34 2.29 -14.44
C ASP A 160 -26.31 1.32 -13.77
N LEU A 161 -27.12 1.88 -12.87
CA LEU A 161 -28.18 1.20 -12.12
C LEU A 161 -29.56 1.79 -12.44
N SER A 162 -29.67 2.53 -13.55
CA SER A 162 -30.92 3.17 -13.94
C SER A 162 -32.03 2.14 -14.20
N GLY A 163 -33.24 2.44 -13.71
CA GLY A 163 -34.40 1.56 -13.85
C GLY A 163 -34.45 0.37 -12.89
N LYS A 164 -33.50 0.24 -11.96
CA LYS A 164 -33.53 -0.78 -10.91
C LYS A 164 -34.36 -0.31 -9.71
N GLU A 165 -35.14 -1.23 -9.14
CA GLU A 165 -35.92 -1.00 -7.91
C GLU A 165 -35.20 -1.56 -6.67
N GLU A 166 -34.32 -2.53 -6.87
CA GLU A 166 -33.42 -3.07 -5.86
C GLU A 166 -32.04 -3.35 -6.46
N ILE A 167 -31.02 -3.30 -5.61
CA ILE A 167 -29.64 -3.67 -5.91
C ILE A 167 -29.10 -4.59 -4.83
N ILE A 168 -28.10 -5.38 -5.18
CA ILE A 168 -27.41 -6.26 -4.24
C ILE A 168 -25.94 -5.87 -4.19
N ILE A 169 -25.46 -5.54 -2.98
CA ILE A 169 -24.06 -5.23 -2.68
C ILE A 169 -23.49 -6.40 -1.87
N GLY A 170 -22.23 -6.77 -2.08
CA GLY A 170 -21.53 -7.80 -1.29
C GLY A 170 -21.60 -9.20 -1.91
N SER A 171 -21.92 -9.29 -3.20
CA SER A 171 -22.00 -10.56 -3.95
C SER A 171 -20.65 -11.03 -4.46
N THR A 172 -19.69 -10.10 -4.68
CA THR A 172 -18.35 -10.47 -5.13
C THR A 172 -17.67 -11.37 -4.10
N LYS A 173 -16.92 -12.34 -4.61
CA LYS A 173 -16.09 -13.22 -3.79
C LYS A 173 -14.77 -13.50 -4.46
N VAL A 174 -13.74 -13.64 -3.64
CA VAL A 174 -12.43 -14.17 -4.03
C VAL A 174 -12.22 -15.44 -3.22
N GLU A 175 -11.91 -16.54 -3.91
CA GLU A 175 -11.63 -17.82 -3.28
C GLU A 175 -10.13 -18.09 -3.37
N ILE A 176 -9.51 -18.41 -2.24
CA ILE A 176 -8.10 -18.78 -2.15
C ILE A 176 -8.00 -20.27 -1.81
N LYS A 177 -7.16 -20.99 -2.53
CA LYS A 177 -6.88 -22.41 -2.38
C LYS A 177 -5.38 -22.62 -2.14
N LYS A 178 -5.03 -23.82 -1.69
CA LYS A 178 -3.65 -24.22 -1.38
C LYS A 178 -2.67 -23.97 -2.54
N ASP A 179 -3.07 -24.27 -3.78
CA ASP A 179 -2.16 -24.21 -4.93
C ASP A 179 -2.10 -22.81 -5.57
N ASP A 180 -2.78 -21.81 -4.98
CA ASP A 180 -2.79 -20.45 -5.50
C ASP A 180 -1.47 -19.73 -5.16
N ILE A 181 -1.01 -18.89 -6.08
CA ILE A 181 0.15 -18.01 -5.91
C ILE A 181 -0.33 -16.63 -5.49
N ILE A 182 0.12 -16.18 -4.32
CA ILE A 182 -0.22 -14.87 -3.76
C ILE A 182 0.97 -13.93 -3.87
N VAL A 183 0.77 -12.81 -4.58
CA VAL A 183 1.74 -11.71 -4.59
C VAL A 183 1.29 -10.60 -3.67
N THR A 184 2.12 -10.21 -2.70
CA THR A 184 1.79 -9.14 -1.76
C THR A 184 2.68 -7.94 -1.92
N GLN A 185 2.26 -6.82 -1.36
CA GLN A 185 3.18 -5.73 -1.08
C GLN A 185 4.20 -6.16 0.00
N ALA A 186 5.37 -5.52 0.05
CA ALA A 186 6.36 -5.75 1.11
C ALA A 186 6.06 -4.94 2.38
N ASP A 187 5.71 -3.66 2.22
CA ASP A 187 5.33 -2.78 3.32
C ASP A 187 4.04 -3.27 3.99
N ARG A 188 3.94 -3.22 5.33
CA ARG A 188 2.81 -3.75 6.12
C ARG A 188 2.53 -5.26 6.00
N VAL A 189 3.42 -6.02 5.34
CA VAL A 189 3.33 -7.49 5.25
C VAL A 189 4.59 -8.13 5.82
N LEU A 190 5.76 -7.76 5.33
CA LEU A 190 7.04 -8.26 5.84
C LEU A 190 7.83 -7.18 6.56
N ARG A 191 7.63 -5.92 6.20
CA ARG A 191 8.39 -4.79 6.74
C ARG A 191 7.47 -3.62 7.00
N ASP A 192 7.81 -2.83 7.99
CA ASP A 192 7.22 -1.51 8.20
C ASP A 192 8.35 -0.60 8.65
N TRP A 193 8.75 0.28 7.75
CA TRP A 193 9.85 1.19 8.05
C TRP A 193 9.44 2.23 9.08
N LEU A 194 8.21 2.73 9.01
CA LEU A 194 7.70 3.77 9.89
C LEU A 194 7.52 3.26 11.32
N GLY A 195 7.06 2.01 11.47
CA GLY A 195 6.97 1.31 12.76
C GLY A 195 8.26 0.64 13.23
N LEU A 196 9.41 0.93 12.62
CA LEU A 196 10.74 0.39 13.00
C LEU A 196 10.86 -1.14 12.88
N GLN A 197 10.01 -1.77 12.08
CA GLN A 197 10.02 -3.20 11.77
C GLN A 197 10.88 -3.48 10.52
N LEU A 198 12.10 -2.95 10.50
CA LEU A 198 13.12 -3.17 9.46
C LEU A 198 14.14 -4.26 9.83
N ARG A 199 13.73 -5.28 10.58
CA ARG A 199 14.65 -6.25 11.20
C ARG A 199 15.01 -7.43 10.32
N GLN A 200 14.39 -7.56 9.15
CA GLN A 200 14.54 -8.68 8.23
C GLN A 200 14.68 -8.21 6.77
N SER A 201 15.00 -9.15 5.88
CA SER A 201 15.06 -8.90 4.45
C SER A 201 13.65 -8.60 3.89
N PRO A 202 13.53 -7.82 2.80
CA PRO A 202 12.23 -7.59 2.15
C PRO A 202 11.73 -8.80 1.35
N PHE A 203 12.61 -9.77 1.06
CA PHE A 203 12.32 -10.89 0.15
C PHE A 203 11.70 -12.09 0.85
N ASP A 204 11.92 -12.21 2.17
CA ASP A 204 11.42 -13.27 3.02
C ASP A 204 11.50 -12.86 4.49
N GLY A 205 10.71 -13.53 5.34
CA GLY A 205 10.77 -13.30 6.78
C GLY A 205 9.47 -13.67 7.48
N GLU A 206 9.36 -13.21 8.73
CA GLU A 206 8.14 -13.33 9.51
C GLU A 206 7.09 -12.34 9.02
N ILE A 207 5.87 -12.81 8.79
CA ILE A 207 4.74 -11.94 8.47
C ILE A 207 4.42 -11.03 9.65
N LEU A 208 4.33 -9.74 9.38
CA LEU A 208 3.93 -8.73 10.35
C LEU A 208 2.44 -8.89 10.67
N ARG A 209 2.16 -9.27 11.90
CA ARG A 209 0.79 -9.42 12.42
C ARG A 209 0.34 -8.23 13.25
N VAL A 210 1.27 -7.45 13.76
CA VAL A 210 1.03 -6.30 14.60
C VAL A 210 1.68 -5.10 13.96
N PHE A 211 0.89 -4.04 13.81
CA PHE A 211 1.32 -2.81 13.17
C PHE A 211 1.11 -1.65 14.14
N SER A 212 2.11 -0.77 14.24
CA SER A 212 2.00 0.43 15.06
C SER A 212 1.96 1.68 14.17
N GLU A 213 0.79 2.02 13.60
CA GLU A 213 0.60 3.35 12.93
C GLU A 213 0.91 4.51 13.89
N ARG A 214 0.89 4.21 15.20
CA ARG A 214 1.28 5.05 16.31
C ARG A 214 2.17 4.20 17.20
N LEU A 215 3.36 4.69 17.55
CA LEU A 215 4.40 3.93 18.26
C LEU A 215 3.96 3.23 19.57
N THR A 216 2.74 3.49 20.07
CA THR A 216 2.14 2.78 21.20
C THR A 216 0.63 2.58 21.03
N TYR A 217 0.20 1.32 21.13
CA TYR A 217 -1.19 0.91 21.36
C TYR A 217 -1.25 0.13 22.67
N SER A 218 -2.40 0.10 23.35
CA SER A 218 -2.57 -0.77 24.52
C SER A 218 -2.69 -2.23 24.07
N GLU A 219 -2.36 -3.19 24.94
CA GLU A 219 -2.49 -4.63 24.64
C GLU A 219 -3.92 -4.97 24.18
N GLU A 220 -4.93 -4.33 24.77
CA GLU A 220 -6.34 -4.51 24.39
C GLU A 220 -6.65 -3.98 22.98
N GLU A 221 -6.02 -2.89 22.54
CA GLU A 221 -6.19 -2.39 21.17
C GLU A 221 -5.38 -3.22 20.17
N LEU A 222 -4.18 -3.64 20.54
CA LEU A 222 -3.27 -4.41 19.69
C LEU A 222 -3.88 -5.73 19.22
N ARG A 223 -4.62 -6.45 20.09
CA ARG A 223 -5.28 -7.71 19.75
C ARG A 223 -4.34 -8.64 18.98
N GLU A 224 -3.23 -9.05 19.59
CA GLU A 224 -2.20 -9.88 18.94
C GLU A 224 -2.74 -11.25 18.46
N ASP A 225 -3.94 -11.64 18.89
CA ASP A 225 -4.65 -12.81 18.39
C ASP A 225 -5.26 -12.61 16.99
N ILE A 226 -5.50 -11.37 16.55
CA ILE A 226 -6.01 -11.02 15.22
C ILE A 226 -5.03 -10.10 14.50
N GLY A 227 -4.56 -10.51 13.32
CA GLY A 227 -3.57 -9.74 12.57
C GLY A 227 -4.09 -8.39 12.03
N TRP A 228 -3.17 -7.45 11.86
CA TRP A 228 -3.37 -6.12 11.27
C TRP A 228 -2.94 -6.06 9.81
N HIS A 229 -3.62 -5.20 9.05
CA HIS A 229 -3.37 -4.86 7.65
C HIS A 229 -3.27 -6.09 6.75
N GLU A 230 -2.60 -5.93 5.61
CA GLU A 230 -2.40 -6.98 4.62
C GLU A 230 -1.60 -8.16 5.20
N GLY A 231 -0.61 -7.91 6.06
CA GLY A 231 0.18 -8.97 6.71
C GLY A 231 -0.68 -9.86 7.61
N GLY A 232 -1.55 -9.28 8.42
CA GLY A 232 -2.47 -10.04 9.26
C GLY A 232 -3.42 -10.94 8.47
N ARG A 233 -3.87 -10.49 7.30
CA ARG A 233 -4.74 -11.28 6.43
C ARG A 233 -3.98 -12.36 5.67
N LEU A 234 -2.74 -12.10 5.25
CA LEU A 234 -1.86 -13.14 4.72
C LEU A 234 -1.59 -14.22 5.77
N TRP A 235 -1.35 -13.83 7.02
CA TRP A 235 -1.17 -14.78 8.13
C TRP A 235 -2.41 -15.67 8.36
N ASP A 236 -3.62 -15.10 8.28
CA ASP A 236 -4.86 -15.88 8.36
C ASP A 236 -4.95 -16.91 7.21
N ILE A 237 -4.51 -16.52 6.00
CA ILE A 237 -4.46 -17.42 4.84
C ILE A 237 -3.43 -18.52 5.06
N GLU A 238 -2.18 -18.20 5.39
CA GLU A 238 -1.09 -19.18 5.54
C GLU A 238 -1.34 -20.21 6.65
N ASN A 239 -2.00 -19.78 7.75
CA ASN A 239 -2.39 -20.72 8.80
C ASN A 239 -3.49 -21.69 8.36
N ALA A 240 -4.36 -21.24 7.47
CA ALA A 240 -5.47 -22.05 6.97
C ALA A 240 -5.06 -22.91 5.77
N LEU A 241 -4.12 -22.42 4.95
CA LEU A 241 -3.74 -22.92 3.65
C LEU A 241 -2.23 -22.79 3.44
N ASP A 242 -1.59 -23.85 2.97
CA ASP A 242 -0.17 -23.88 2.62
C ASP A 242 0.04 -23.29 1.22
N VAL A 243 -0.21 -21.98 1.07
CA VAL A 243 -0.13 -21.22 -0.20
C VAL A 243 1.29 -20.78 -0.54
N GLU A 244 1.55 -20.51 -1.82
CA GLU A 244 2.80 -19.86 -2.23
C GLU A 244 2.67 -18.34 -2.07
N HIS A 245 3.57 -17.76 -1.27
CA HIS A 245 3.66 -16.31 -1.02
C HIS A 245 4.91 -15.71 -1.67
N ILE A 246 4.72 -14.64 -2.45
CA ILE A 246 5.81 -13.88 -3.07
C ILE A 246 5.65 -12.39 -2.75
N PRO A 247 6.54 -11.77 -1.94
CA PRO A 247 6.51 -10.33 -1.75
C PRO A 247 7.02 -9.59 -3.00
N ALA A 248 6.32 -8.55 -3.42
CA ALA A 248 6.77 -7.67 -4.49
C ALA A 248 7.83 -6.71 -3.96
N VAL A 249 9.09 -6.88 -4.41
CA VAL A 249 10.23 -6.09 -3.95
C VAL A 249 10.95 -5.48 -5.15
N GLY A 250 11.44 -4.25 -5.01
CA GLY A 250 12.27 -3.63 -6.03
C GLY A 250 11.52 -3.20 -7.29
N THR A 251 10.29 -2.71 -7.13
CA THR A 251 9.48 -2.17 -8.23
C THR A 251 10.08 -0.86 -8.76
N LEU A 252 10.25 -0.75 -10.08
CA LEU A 252 10.67 0.52 -10.68
C LEU A 252 9.54 1.55 -10.65
N ALA A 253 9.89 2.81 -10.44
CA ALA A 253 9.00 3.95 -10.61
C ALA A 253 9.71 5.05 -11.41
N ALA A 254 9.01 5.64 -12.38
CA ALA A 254 9.54 6.72 -13.21
C ALA A 254 8.70 7.99 -13.09
N LYS A 255 9.37 9.14 -13.15
CA LYS A 255 8.73 10.45 -13.02
C LYS A 255 8.31 11.01 -14.37
N LYS A 256 7.10 11.57 -14.44
CA LYS A 256 6.57 12.35 -15.56
C LYS A 256 5.67 13.45 -15.01
N ASP A 257 5.89 14.69 -15.45
CA ASP A 257 5.07 15.85 -15.06
C ASP A 257 4.89 15.98 -13.52
N ASN A 258 5.98 15.75 -12.78
CA ASN A 258 6.04 15.73 -11.30
C ASN A 258 5.25 14.62 -10.59
N LYS A 259 4.67 13.67 -11.32
CA LYS A 259 4.07 12.46 -10.77
C LYS A 259 4.96 11.25 -11.02
N TRP A 260 4.85 10.24 -10.17
CA TRP A 260 5.59 8.99 -10.31
C TRP A 260 4.65 7.89 -10.75
N TYR A 261 5.15 6.97 -11.56
CA TYR A 261 4.36 5.86 -12.11
C TYR A 261 5.14 4.57 -12.01
N ALA A 262 4.47 3.46 -11.70
CA ALA A 262 5.00 2.10 -11.76
C ALA A 262 4.60 1.42 -13.08
N PRO A 263 5.40 0.45 -13.59
CA PRO A 263 5.19 -0.17 -14.89
C PRO A 263 4.24 -1.37 -14.86
N ASP A 264 3.68 -1.67 -16.03
CA ASP A 264 3.12 -2.99 -16.35
C ASP A 264 4.24 -4.02 -16.67
N GLU A 265 3.86 -5.24 -17.04
CA GLU A 265 4.81 -6.30 -17.40
C GLU A 265 5.66 -6.01 -18.65
N ASN A 266 5.25 -5.04 -19.47
CA ASN A 266 5.91 -4.65 -20.71
C ASN A 266 6.83 -3.42 -20.54
N GLY A 267 6.87 -2.83 -19.34
CA GLY A 267 7.67 -1.64 -19.06
C GLY A 267 6.98 -0.32 -19.43
N VAL A 268 5.66 -0.32 -19.65
CA VAL A 268 4.87 0.92 -19.81
C VAL A 268 4.49 1.42 -18.42
N PHE A 269 4.85 2.66 -18.10
CA PHE A 269 4.59 3.28 -16.80
C PHE A 269 3.16 3.83 -16.72
N ARG A 270 2.26 3.11 -16.02
CA ARG A 270 0.81 3.37 -16.06
C ARG A 270 0.21 3.81 -14.73
N PHE A 271 0.74 3.28 -13.63
CA PHE A 271 0.06 3.27 -12.34
C PHE A 271 0.69 4.31 -11.43
N GLU A 272 -0.04 5.40 -11.14
CA GLU A 272 0.49 6.49 -10.31
C GLU A 272 0.90 5.98 -8.92
N VAL A 273 2.13 6.31 -8.52
CA VAL A 273 2.71 6.04 -7.21
C VAL A 273 2.73 7.35 -6.43
N PRO A 274 2.03 7.43 -5.28
CA PRO A 274 2.03 8.62 -4.44
C PRO A 274 3.45 9.03 -4.02
N LEU A 275 3.68 10.34 -3.89
CA LEU A 275 5.00 10.88 -3.56
C LEU A 275 5.50 10.35 -2.21
N ASP A 276 4.62 10.20 -1.23
CA ASP A 276 4.97 9.70 0.11
C ASP A 276 5.57 8.28 0.07
N LYS A 277 5.22 7.48 -0.94
CA LYS A 277 5.76 6.11 -1.15
C LYS A 277 7.11 6.12 -1.85
N VAL A 278 7.27 6.99 -2.85
CA VAL A 278 8.58 7.17 -3.49
C VAL A 278 9.58 7.78 -2.52
N SER A 279 9.13 8.61 -1.58
CA SER A 279 9.96 9.23 -0.54
C SER A 279 10.35 8.30 0.60
N TYR A 280 9.99 7.01 0.57
CA TYR A 280 10.46 6.07 1.59
C TYR A 280 11.99 6.10 1.67
N PRO A 281 12.57 6.15 2.88
CA PRO A 281 14.02 6.23 3.05
C PRO A 281 14.73 4.91 2.70
N THR A 282 13.99 3.88 2.27
CA THR A 282 14.50 2.65 1.67
C THR A 282 14.42 2.65 0.13
N THR A 283 13.84 3.66 -0.51
CA THR A 283 13.82 3.75 -1.99
C THR A 283 15.23 3.95 -2.55
N ARG A 284 15.56 3.35 -3.69
CA ARG A 284 16.85 3.51 -4.37
C ARG A 284 16.69 4.39 -5.60
N PHE A 285 17.34 5.55 -5.64
CA PHE A 285 17.29 6.40 -6.84
C PHE A 285 18.38 5.99 -7.82
N LEU A 286 17.96 5.56 -9.01
CA LEU A 286 18.87 5.35 -10.13
C LEU A 286 19.15 6.70 -10.80
N THR A 287 18.14 7.55 -10.97
CA THR A 287 18.29 8.94 -11.40
C THR A 287 17.28 9.81 -10.63
N GLU A 288 17.31 11.13 -10.82
CA GLU A 288 16.28 12.03 -10.26
C GLU A 288 14.85 11.63 -10.68
N ASP A 289 14.69 11.07 -11.89
CA ASP A 289 13.39 10.68 -12.47
C ASP A 289 13.16 9.16 -12.54
N LEU A 290 14.01 8.34 -11.90
CA LEU A 290 13.87 6.88 -11.91
C LEU A 290 14.34 6.29 -10.59
N ALA A 291 13.44 5.57 -9.93
CA ALA A 291 13.67 4.95 -8.63
C ALA A 291 13.30 3.47 -8.65
N MET A 292 13.88 2.72 -7.71
CA MET A 292 13.51 1.35 -7.37
C MET A 292 13.01 1.34 -5.93
N ILE A 293 11.72 1.06 -5.77
CA ILE A 293 11.03 1.01 -4.48
C ILE A 293 11.22 -0.38 -3.89
N ILE A 294 11.92 -0.47 -2.76
CA ILE A 294 12.17 -1.75 -2.07
C ILE A 294 10.91 -2.21 -1.33
N ASP A 295 10.37 -1.35 -0.47
CA ASP A 295 9.18 -1.64 0.31
C ASP A 295 7.94 -1.16 -0.46
N SER A 296 7.45 -1.99 -1.39
CA SER A 296 6.25 -1.65 -2.18
C SER A 296 5.04 -1.47 -1.25
N HIS A 297 4.14 -0.55 -1.59
CA HIS A 297 2.92 -0.26 -0.80
C HIS A 297 1.71 0.04 -1.71
N GLY A 298 0.95 -0.99 -2.05
CA GLY A 298 -0.26 -0.90 -2.86
C GLY A 298 -0.17 -1.58 -4.23
N THR A 299 -1.32 -1.96 -4.76
CA THR A 299 -1.46 -2.79 -5.98
C THR A 299 -0.79 -2.18 -7.22
N ASN A 300 -0.70 -0.85 -7.30
CA ASN A 300 0.01 -0.12 -8.36
C ASN A 300 1.48 -0.54 -8.53
N MET A 301 2.11 -1.00 -7.45
CA MET A 301 3.51 -1.42 -7.47
C MET A 301 3.70 -2.94 -7.62
N LEU A 302 2.62 -3.72 -7.72
CA LEU A 302 2.68 -5.18 -7.81
C LEU A 302 2.52 -5.69 -9.24
N VAL A 303 1.95 -4.89 -10.16
CA VAL A 303 1.44 -5.38 -11.46
C VAL A 303 2.45 -6.21 -12.24
N GLU A 304 3.66 -5.69 -12.46
CA GLU A 304 4.71 -6.39 -13.19
C GLU A 304 5.02 -7.75 -12.56
N GLN A 305 5.25 -7.78 -11.24
CA GLN A 305 5.66 -8.98 -10.52
C GLN A 305 4.50 -9.99 -10.43
N ALA A 306 3.27 -9.52 -10.24
CA ALA A 306 2.08 -10.37 -10.22
C ALA A 306 1.88 -11.09 -11.56
N VAL A 307 1.98 -10.36 -12.68
CA VAL A 307 1.84 -10.95 -14.01
C VAL A 307 3.01 -11.89 -14.32
N ARG A 308 4.26 -11.49 -14.03
CA ARG A 308 5.44 -12.32 -14.30
C ARG A 308 5.45 -13.63 -13.51
N ASN A 309 5.00 -13.59 -12.25
CA ASN A 309 4.94 -14.77 -11.39
C ASN A 309 3.65 -15.58 -11.57
N ASN A 310 2.76 -15.20 -12.50
CA ASN A 310 1.46 -15.84 -12.72
C ASN A 310 0.62 -15.92 -11.43
N ALA A 311 0.56 -14.83 -10.67
CA ALA A 311 -0.22 -14.77 -9.44
C ALA A 311 -1.70 -15.02 -9.70
N ASP A 312 -2.36 -15.74 -8.80
CA ASP A 312 -3.83 -15.88 -8.81
C ASP A 312 -4.50 -14.73 -8.06
N VAL A 313 -3.82 -14.23 -7.02
CA VAL A 313 -4.33 -13.19 -6.12
C VAL A 313 -3.22 -12.22 -5.75
N VAL A 314 -3.57 -10.92 -5.68
CA VAL A 314 -2.75 -9.91 -5.02
C VAL A 314 -3.36 -9.45 -3.70
N ILE A 315 -2.52 -9.21 -2.70
CA ILE A 315 -2.93 -8.59 -1.43
C ILE A 315 -2.12 -7.32 -1.22
N ALA A 316 -2.79 -6.17 -1.34
CA ALA A 316 -2.13 -4.88 -1.20
C ALA A 316 -3.14 -3.77 -0.92
N CYS A 317 -2.60 -2.63 -0.52
CA CYS A 317 -3.37 -1.43 -0.26
C CYS A 317 -4.03 -0.86 -1.53
N CYS A 318 -5.22 -0.27 -1.37
CA CYS A 318 -6.07 0.24 -2.46
C CYS A 318 -6.66 1.64 -2.14
N ASP A 319 -5.87 2.49 -1.49
CA ASP A 319 -6.28 3.82 -1.01
C ASP A 319 -5.94 5.00 -1.95
N HIS A 320 -5.61 4.72 -3.21
CA HIS A 320 -5.20 5.73 -4.19
C HIS A 320 -5.74 5.38 -5.59
N PRO A 321 -6.14 6.35 -6.43
CA PRO A 321 -6.68 6.06 -7.77
C PRO A 321 -5.74 5.21 -8.65
N GLY A 322 -4.43 5.46 -8.57
CA GLY A 322 -3.42 4.67 -9.27
C GLY A 322 -3.40 3.18 -8.87
N LYS A 323 -3.77 2.87 -7.62
CA LYS A 323 -3.92 1.50 -7.11
C LYS A 323 -5.16 0.83 -7.68
N ILE A 324 -6.28 1.56 -7.81
CA ILE A 324 -7.51 1.00 -8.38
C ILE A 324 -7.38 0.75 -9.88
N LYS A 325 -6.68 1.63 -10.61
CA LYS A 325 -6.31 1.38 -12.01
C LYS A 325 -5.51 0.08 -12.17
N ALA A 326 -4.62 -0.21 -11.22
CA ALA A 326 -3.87 -1.46 -11.22
C ALA A 326 -4.75 -2.67 -10.89
N VAL A 327 -5.73 -2.54 -10.01
CA VAL A 327 -6.74 -3.59 -9.73
C VAL A 327 -7.52 -3.93 -10.99
N GLU A 328 -8.02 -2.93 -11.74
CA GLU A 328 -8.70 -3.15 -13.02
C GLU A 328 -7.79 -3.88 -14.01
N TYR A 329 -6.53 -3.45 -14.14
CA TYR A 329 -5.57 -4.08 -15.03
C TYR A 329 -5.31 -5.54 -14.67
N LEU A 330 -5.10 -5.85 -13.37
CA LEU A 330 -4.88 -7.19 -12.87
C LEU A 330 -6.12 -8.08 -13.05
N SER A 331 -7.32 -7.56 -12.79
CA SER A 331 -8.57 -8.27 -13.04
C SER A 331 -8.73 -8.66 -14.51
N ASN A 332 -8.40 -7.77 -15.44
CA ASN A 332 -8.41 -8.05 -16.87
C ASN A 332 -7.40 -9.14 -17.30
N LYS A 333 -6.41 -9.44 -16.45
CA LYS A 333 -5.45 -10.53 -16.62
C LYS A 333 -5.89 -11.81 -15.89
N GLY A 334 -7.04 -11.81 -15.23
CA GLY A 334 -7.55 -12.94 -14.44
C GLY A 334 -6.95 -13.03 -13.04
N ILE A 335 -6.27 -11.98 -12.56
CA ILE A 335 -5.65 -11.93 -11.23
C ILE A 335 -6.60 -11.20 -10.27
N SER A 336 -7.00 -11.85 -9.19
CA SER A 336 -7.91 -11.28 -8.19
C SER A 336 -7.19 -10.29 -7.28
N ALA A 337 -7.90 -9.34 -6.67
CA ALA A 337 -7.32 -8.43 -5.69
C ALA A 337 -8.06 -8.43 -4.35
N LEU A 338 -7.31 -8.52 -3.25
CA LEU A 338 -7.77 -8.26 -1.89
C LEU A 338 -7.31 -6.87 -1.44
N CYS A 339 -8.24 -5.95 -1.35
CA CYS A 339 -8.06 -4.52 -1.09
C CYS A 339 -8.54 -4.14 0.32
N PHE A 340 -7.96 -4.67 1.38
CA PHE A 340 -8.49 -4.45 2.74
C PHE A 340 -8.47 -2.98 3.20
N SER A 341 -7.62 -2.16 2.56
CA SER A 341 -7.60 -0.71 2.68
C SER A 341 -8.23 -0.07 1.44
N ASP A 342 -9.56 -0.07 1.39
CA ASP A 342 -10.43 0.16 0.22
C ASP A 342 -10.96 1.61 0.07
N LEU A 343 -10.20 2.62 0.50
CA LEU A 343 -10.65 4.02 0.47
C LEU A 343 -11.15 4.46 -0.92
N GLU A 344 -10.38 4.13 -1.97
CA GLU A 344 -10.66 4.56 -3.34
C GLU A 344 -11.33 3.46 -4.18
N LEU A 345 -11.62 2.30 -3.59
CA LEU A 345 -12.08 1.12 -4.34
C LEU A 345 -13.40 1.39 -5.10
N TYR A 346 -14.20 2.36 -4.64
CA TYR A 346 -15.40 2.83 -5.35
C TYR A 346 -15.13 3.31 -6.78
N LEU A 347 -13.90 3.72 -7.13
CA LEU A 347 -13.52 4.11 -8.49
C LEU A 347 -13.66 2.97 -9.50
N ALA A 348 -13.65 1.71 -9.05
CA ALA A 348 -13.87 0.54 -9.91
C ALA A 348 -15.35 0.16 -10.08
N LEU A 349 -16.30 0.92 -9.50
CA LEU A 349 -17.73 0.66 -9.69
C LEU A 349 -18.09 0.61 -11.18
N GLY A 350 -18.63 -0.52 -11.63
CA GLY A 350 -19.05 -0.72 -13.01
C GLY A 350 -17.95 -1.19 -13.98
N HIS A 351 -16.76 -1.52 -13.48
CA HIS A 351 -15.65 -2.07 -14.27
C HIS A 351 -15.60 -3.61 -14.29
N ASP A 352 -16.52 -4.30 -13.59
CA ASP A 352 -16.58 -5.77 -13.49
C ASP A 352 -15.24 -6.38 -13.02
N VAL A 353 -14.64 -5.78 -11.99
CA VAL A 353 -13.33 -6.18 -11.48
C VAL A 353 -13.46 -7.29 -10.44
N ASN A 354 -12.61 -8.30 -10.50
CA ASN A 354 -12.54 -9.37 -9.51
C ASN A 354 -11.73 -8.91 -8.29
N ALA A 355 -12.32 -8.03 -7.48
CA ALA A 355 -11.70 -7.48 -6.30
C ALA A 355 -12.69 -7.36 -5.13
N VAL A 356 -12.19 -7.56 -3.91
CA VAL A 356 -12.96 -7.34 -2.69
C VAL A 356 -12.21 -6.39 -1.76
N GLY A 357 -12.96 -5.50 -1.11
CA GLY A 357 -12.43 -4.54 -0.14
C GLY A 357 -12.38 -5.10 1.27
N SER A 358 -13.05 -4.41 2.21
CA SER A 358 -13.22 -4.82 3.61
C SER A 358 -14.18 -6.00 3.81
N ALA A 359 -14.00 -7.06 3.02
CA ALA A 359 -14.83 -8.24 3.03
C ALA A 359 -14.50 -9.17 4.20
N ALA A 360 -15.54 -9.69 4.85
CA ALA A 360 -15.42 -10.81 5.77
C ALA A 360 -14.88 -12.05 5.05
N PHE A 361 -14.28 -12.97 5.79
CA PHE A 361 -13.79 -14.22 5.25
C PHE A 361 -14.19 -15.43 6.10
N GLU A 362 -14.26 -16.59 5.45
CA GLU A 362 -14.61 -17.85 6.08
C GLU A 362 -13.84 -19.00 5.45
N PHE A 363 -13.44 -19.97 6.27
CA PHE A 363 -12.84 -21.21 5.78
C PHE A 363 -13.93 -22.23 5.45
N LYS A 364 -13.96 -22.70 4.20
CA LYS A 364 -14.93 -23.68 3.69
C LYS A 364 -14.20 -24.69 2.82
N GLU A 365 -14.36 -25.98 3.08
CA GLU A 365 -13.95 -27.05 2.14
C GLU A 365 -12.52 -26.91 1.59
N ASN A 366 -11.53 -26.61 2.45
CA ASN A 366 -10.12 -26.38 2.08
C ASN A 366 -9.86 -25.15 1.19
N LYS A 367 -10.74 -24.15 1.26
CA LYS A 367 -10.51 -22.82 0.69
C LYS A 367 -10.88 -21.73 1.69
N LEU A 368 -10.25 -20.57 1.56
CA LEU A 368 -10.65 -19.35 2.24
C LEU A 368 -11.46 -18.51 1.26
N VAL A 369 -12.67 -18.12 1.65
CA VAL A 369 -13.57 -17.32 0.82
C VAL A 369 -13.68 -15.93 1.43
N PHE A 370 -13.22 -14.91 0.71
CA PHE A 370 -13.45 -13.51 1.04
C PHE A 370 -14.69 -13.01 0.29
N GLY A 371 -15.58 -12.32 0.99
CA GLY A 371 -16.80 -11.74 0.40
C GLY A 371 -18.01 -12.66 0.46
N ASN A 372 -18.90 -12.56 -0.53
CA ASN A 372 -20.19 -13.26 -0.57
C ASN A 372 -21.08 -13.00 0.68
N LYS A 373 -21.13 -11.75 1.13
CA LYS A 373 -21.94 -11.27 2.26
C LYS A 373 -22.90 -10.20 1.75
N HIS A 374 -23.96 -10.66 1.09
CA HIS A 374 -24.84 -9.79 0.34
C HIS A 374 -25.82 -9.02 1.23
N ILE A 375 -26.06 -7.76 0.88
CA ILE A 375 -27.10 -6.90 1.44
C ILE A 375 -27.93 -6.34 0.28
N THR A 376 -29.25 -6.51 0.36
CA THR A 376 -30.19 -5.95 -0.60
C THR A 376 -30.58 -4.55 -0.19
N ILE A 377 -30.50 -3.61 -1.13
CA ILE A 377 -30.86 -2.21 -0.94
C ILE A 377 -31.97 -1.86 -1.91
N ARG A 378 -33.02 -1.25 -1.40
CA ARG A 378 -34.16 -0.78 -2.21
C ARG A 378 -33.97 0.67 -2.62
N LYS A 379 -34.65 1.04 -3.69
CA LYS A 379 -34.70 2.44 -4.13
C LYS A 379 -35.29 3.32 -3.04
N ASN A 380 -34.68 4.49 -2.84
CA ASN A 380 -34.98 5.42 -1.75
C ASN A 380 -34.83 4.83 -0.34
N GLN A 381 -34.07 3.75 -0.18
CA GLN A 381 -33.73 3.24 1.15
C GLN A 381 -32.88 4.29 1.88
N GLU A 382 -33.24 4.56 3.14
CA GLU A 382 -32.43 5.36 4.06
C GLU A 382 -31.18 4.60 4.46
N ILE A 383 -30.03 5.25 4.32
CA ILE A 383 -28.72 4.71 4.70
C ILE A 383 -27.95 5.79 5.45
N VAL A 384 -27.47 5.45 6.65
CA VAL A 384 -26.56 6.34 7.39
C VAL A 384 -25.13 6.03 6.99
N VAL A 385 -24.37 7.04 6.56
CA VAL A 385 -22.98 6.89 6.12
C VAL A 385 -22.05 7.79 6.94
N THR A 386 -20.86 7.28 7.25
CA THR A 386 -19.80 8.14 7.79
C THR A 386 -19.15 8.97 6.70
N LYS A 387 -18.77 10.19 7.06
CA LYS A 387 -17.96 11.11 6.27
C LYS A 387 -16.85 11.69 7.14
N ALA A 388 -15.66 11.91 6.61
CA ALA A 388 -14.57 12.51 7.39
C ALA A 388 -14.44 14.01 7.12
N ASP A 389 -14.17 14.80 8.17
CA ASP A 389 -13.61 16.15 8.02
C ASP A 389 -12.09 16.05 7.90
N VAL A 390 -11.61 15.98 6.66
CA VAL A 390 -10.19 15.75 6.35
C VAL A 390 -9.35 16.97 6.76
N GLY A 391 -8.31 16.75 7.56
CA GLY A 391 -7.26 17.75 7.78
C GLY A 391 -6.86 18.00 9.24
N LYS A 392 -7.57 17.46 10.23
CA LYS A 392 -7.22 17.63 11.65
C LYS A 392 -6.43 16.46 12.25
N THR A 393 -6.78 15.23 11.87
CA THR A 393 -6.29 14.01 12.52
C THR A 393 -5.81 13.00 11.48
N TYR A 394 -4.57 12.54 11.60
CA TYR A 394 -4.02 11.52 10.69
C TYR A 394 -4.85 10.23 10.73
N ALA A 395 -5.08 9.64 9.55
CA ALA A 395 -5.90 8.46 9.29
C ALA A 395 -7.42 8.61 9.51
N ILE A 396 -7.94 9.82 9.83
CA ILE A 396 -9.39 10.04 9.96
C ILE A 396 -10.11 9.99 8.61
N TRP A 397 -9.42 10.33 7.51
CA TRP A 397 -9.98 10.34 6.16
C TRP A 397 -10.50 8.96 5.70
N TYR A 398 -10.06 7.87 6.30
CA TYR A 398 -10.60 6.54 5.98
C TYR A 398 -12.06 6.35 6.39
N TYR A 399 -12.61 7.18 7.29
CA TYR A 399 -14.06 7.21 7.56
C TYR A 399 -14.86 7.84 6.41
N ASP A 400 -14.21 8.40 5.38
CA ASP A 400 -14.86 8.97 4.21
C ASP A 400 -15.23 7.93 3.14
N ALA A 401 -14.63 6.74 3.19
CA ALA A 401 -14.84 5.68 2.21
C ALA A 401 -16.33 5.32 1.98
N PRO A 402 -17.18 5.18 3.04
CA PRO A 402 -18.61 4.93 2.86
C PRO A 402 -19.32 6.06 2.10
N TYR A 403 -19.03 7.32 2.44
CA TYR A 403 -19.63 8.48 1.79
C TYR A 403 -19.25 8.56 0.31
N MET A 404 -17.98 8.35 -0.04
CA MET A 404 -17.53 8.36 -1.44
C MET A 404 -18.22 7.26 -2.25
N TYR A 405 -18.25 6.03 -1.72
CA TYR A 405 -18.90 4.90 -2.36
C TYR A 405 -20.39 5.16 -2.62
N PHE A 406 -21.16 5.54 -1.59
CA PHE A 406 -22.60 5.74 -1.73
C PHE A 406 -22.96 7.00 -2.51
N SER A 407 -22.10 8.02 -2.51
CA SER A 407 -22.27 9.20 -3.37
C SER A 407 -22.22 8.82 -4.85
N GLU A 408 -21.33 7.91 -5.25
CA GLU A 408 -21.26 7.41 -6.63
C GLU A 408 -22.44 6.51 -6.98
N VAL A 409 -22.84 5.60 -6.08
CA VAL A 409 -24.03 4.75 -6.28
C VAL A 409 -25.29 5.61 -6.46
N SER A 410 -25.46 6.65 -5.63
CA SER A 410 -26.65 7.52 -5.64
C SER A 410 -26.83 8.32 -6.94
N LYS A 411 -25.76 8.48 -7.74
CA LYS A 411 -25.85 9.12 -9.07
C LYS A 411 -26.72 8.32 -10.05
N THR A 412 -26.81 7.00 -9.88
CA THR A 412 -27.55 6.12 -10.80
C THR A 412 -28.63 5.26 -10.14
N PHE A 413 -28.60 5.13 -8.82
CA PHE A 413 -29.61 4.45 -8.02
C PHE A 413 -30.06 5.35 -6.85
N PRO A 414 -31.29 5.88 -6.84
CA PRO A 414 -31.75 6.80 -5.80
C PRO A 414 -31.65 6.20 -4.38
N LEU A 415 -30.93 6.89 -3.50
CA LEU A 415 -30.75 6.54 -2.08
C LEU A 415 -31.00 7.78 -1.20
N GLU A 416 -31.55 7.57 -0.01
CA GLU A 416 -31.68 8.62 1.00
C GLU A 416 -30.47 8.57 1.94
N ILE A 417 -29.41 9.29 1.60
CA ILE A 417 -28.13 9.26 2.31
C ILE A 417 -28.14 10.25 3.48
N ILE A 418 -28.08 9.72 4.70
CA ILE A 418 -27.92 10.50 5.93
C ILE A 418 -26.43 10.52 6.28
N THR A 419 -25.79 11.68 6.14
CA THR A 419 -24.34 11.80 6.33
C THR A 419 -23.99 12.26 7.74
N ILE A 420 -23.20 11.47 8.46
CA ILE A 420 -22.64 11.85 9.76
C ILE A 420 -21.16 12.12 9.62
N THR A 421 -20.76 13.36 9.90
CA THR A 421 -19.35 13.77 9.85
C THR A 421 -18.62 13.37 11.12
N VAL A 422 -17.43 12.77 10.97
CA VAL A 422 -16.47 12.52 12.04
C VAL A 422 -15.19 13.31 11.77
N ASP A 423 -14.64 13.92 12.80
CA ASP A 423 -13.40 14.72 12.74
C ASP A 423 -12.34 14.24 13.73
N ASP A 424 -12.67 13.26 14.57
CA ASP A 424 -11.75 12.56 15.46
C ASP A 424 -12.22 11.11 15.71
N PHE A 425 -11.36 10.30 16.32
CA PHE A 425 -11.73 8.97 16.79
C PHE A 425 -12.74 9.05 17.94
N ARG A 426 -13.43 7.94 18.19
CA ARG A 426 -14.42 7.81 19.28
C ARG A 426 -15.62 8.74 19.12
N GLN A 427 -16.10 8.84 17.88
CA GLN A 427 -17.22 9.69 17.47
C GLN A 427 -18.32 8.90 16.70
N THR A 428 -18.15 7.59 16.59
CA THR A 428 -19.04 6.68 15.85
C THR A 428 -20.38 6.45 16.55
N GLU A 429 -20.51 6.75 17.84
CA GLU A 429 -21.78 6.75 18.57
C GLU A 429 -22.82 7.66 17.92
N ARG A 430 -22.38 8.80 17.35
CA ARG A 430 -23.26 9.75 16.64
C ARG A 430 -23.86 9.14 15.39
N VAL A 431 -23.13 8.23 14.73
CA VAL A 431 -23.56 7.52 13.52
C VAL A 431 -24.74 6.61 13.86
N TYR A 432 -24.59 5.78 14.90
CA TYR A 432 -25.63 4.86 15.34
C TYR A 432 -26.79 5.59 16.04
N ALA A 433 -26.56 6.74 16.68
CA ALA A 433 -27.64 7.57 17.21
C ALA A 433 -28.52 8.12 16.07
N ALA A 434 -27.91 8.61 14.99
CA ALA A 434 -28.64 9.08 13.81
C ALA A 434 -29.41 7.94 13.12
N ALA A 435 -28.84 6.74 13.05
CA ALA A 435 -29.54 5.57 12.52
C ALA A 435 -30.81 5.24 13.32
N ARG A 436 -30.75 5.34 14.66
CA ARG A 436 -31.92 5.15 15.52
C ARG A 436 -32.97 6.25 15.34
N GLU A 437 -32.54 7.51 15.23
CA GLU A 437 -33.44 8.66 15.02
C GLU A 437 -34.18 8.57 13.68
N ALA A 438 -33.48 8.16 12.63
CA ALA A 438 -34.05 7.98 11.30
C ALA A 438 -34.78 6.65 11.12
N HIS A 439 -34.71 5.72 12.08
CA HIS A 439 -35.15 4.32 11.91
C HIS A 439 -34.51 3.62 10.70
N ALA A 440 -33.26 3.97 10.39
CA ALA A 440 -32.52 3.37 9.28
C ALA A 440 -32.02 1.96 9.64
N ASP A 441 -32.30 0.98 8.77
CA ASP A 441 -31.84 -0.40 8.92
C ASP A 441 -30.40 -0.62 8.42
N ILE A 442 -29.81 0.35 7.72
CA ILE A 442 -28.48 0.22 7.09
C ILE A 442 -27.55 1.35 7.55
N VAL A 443 -26.40 0.95 8.08
CA VAL A 443 -25.27 1.84 8.38
C VAL A 443 -24.08 1.41 7.53
N ALA A 444 -23.39 2.38 6.93
CA ALA A 444 -22.12 2.19 6.26
C ALA A 444 -21.03 2.96 7.01
N SER A 445 -20.06 2.24 7.57
CA SER A 445 -19.07 2.82 8.48
C SER A 445 -17.75 2.06 8.43
N ARG A 446 -16.71 2.70 8.95
CA ARG A 446 -15.48 2.05 9.37
C ARG A 446 -15.59 1.58 10.82
N VAL A 447 -15.01 0.42 11.12
CA VAL A 447 -14.76 -0.09 12.48
C VAL A 447 -13.25 -0.29 12.62
N PHE A 448 -12.60 0.64 13.32
CA PHE A 448 -11.14 0.67 13.44
C PHE A 448 -10.64 0.19 14.81
N ASN A 449 -11.26 0.66 15.89
CA ASN A 449 -10.81 0.43 17.27
C ASN A 449 -11.92 -0.16 18.16
N SER A 450 -11.59 -0.42 19.43
CA SER A 450 -12.53 -0.99 20.41
C SER A 450 -13.80 -0.15 20.61
N TYR A 451 -13.69 1.17 20.52
CA TYR A 451 -14.81 2.08 20.68
C TYR A 451 -15.80 1.91 19.54
N ASP A 452 -15.33 1.94 18.29
CA ASP A 452 -16.18 1.76 17.11
C ASP A 452 -16.88 0.41 17.13
N TYR A 453 -16.13 -0.65 17.50
CA TYR A 453 -16.68 -1.99 17.67
C TYR A 453 -17.81 -2.01 18.71
N THR A 454 -17.62 -1.37 19.86
CA THR A 454 -18.62 -1.32 20.92
C THR A 454 -19.91 -0.66 20.44
N GLN A 455 -19.80 0.46 19.72
CA GLN A 455 -20.96 1.16 19.18
C GLN A 455 -21.68 0.34 18.09
N ALA A 456 -20.91 -0.25 17.17
CA ALA A 456 -21.42 -1.11 16.10
C ALA A 456 -22.17 -2.32 16.64
N LYS A 457 -21.55 -3.03 17.58
CA LYS A 457 -22.11 -4.22 18.22
C LYS A 457 -23.41 -3.91 18.94
N ALA A 458 -23.43 -2.86 19.76
CA ALA A 458 -24.64 -2.46 20.48
C ALA A 458 -25.81 -2.20 19.53
N TRP A 459 -25.58 -1.51 18.41
CA TRP A 459 -26.61 -1.28 17.40
C TRP A 459 -27.04 -2.56 16.69
N LEU A 460 -26.10 -3.44 16.28
CA LEU A 460 -26.43 -4.71 15.62
C LEU A 460 -27.24 -5.66 16.51
N GLU A 461 -27.01 -5.65 17.83
CA GLU A 461 -27.75 -6.47 18.81
C GLU A 461 -29.21 -6.03 19.02
N GLU A 462 -29.55 -4.78 18.70
CA GLU A 462 -30.92 -4.25 18.83
C GLU A 462 -31.90 -4.92 17.87
N SER A 463 -31.44 -5.36 16.69
CA SER A 463 -32.31 -5.96 15.66
C SER A 463 -31.52 -6.82 14.68
N LYS A 464 -32.05 -8.00 14.35
CA LYS A 464 -31.53 -8.85 13.26
C LYS A 464 -31.70 -8.22 11.86
N GLY A 465 -32.56 -7.21 11.76
CA GLY A 465 -32.78 -6.43 10.54
C GLY A 465 -31.66 -5.44 10.25
N HIS A 466 -30.94 -4.98 11.28
CA HIS A 466 -29.85 -4.03 11.13
C HIS A 466 -28.70 -4.62 10.31
N LYS A 467 -28.24 -3.86 9.31
CA LYS A 467 -27.14 -4.20 8.42
C LYS A 467 -26.01 -3.18 8.53
N LEU A 468 -24.79 -3.68 8.65
CA LEU A 468 -23.57 -2.88 8.68
C LEU A 468 -22.72 -3.18 7.44
N LEU A 469 -22.46 -2.17 6.62
CA LEU A 469 -21.52 -2.25 5.51
C LEU A 469 -20.16 -1.69 5.95
N LEU A 470 -19.15 -2.55 5.96
CA LEU A 470 -17.81 -2.18 6.39
C LEU A 470 -16.98 -1.62 5.25
N PHE A 471 -16.24 -0.56 5.57
CA PHE A 471 -15.22 0.06 4.73
C PHE A 471 -13.98 0.27 5.58
N HIS A 472 -12.81 0.03 5.00
CA HIS A 472 -11.47 0.16 5.59
C HIS A 472 -11.38 -0.41 7.01
N SER A 473 -11.98 -1.58 7.24
CA SER A 473 -12.23 -2.14 8.58
C SER A 473 -11.51 -3.47 8.81
N VAL A 474 -11.57 -4.41 7.87
CA VAL A 474 -10.95 -5.74 8.06
C VAL A 474 -9.43 -5.71 7.89
N SER A 475 -8.85 -4.54 7.62
CA SER A 475 -7.43 -4.27 7.89
C SER A 475 -7.12 -4.22 9.40
N TYR A 476 -8.12 -4.25 10.27
CA TYR A 476 -7.94 -4.06 11.72
C TYR A 476 -8.65 -5.17 12.52
N PRO A 477 -8.15 -5.50 13.72
CA PRO A 477 -8.71 -6.57 14.55
C PRO A 477 -10.22 -6.46 14.77
N TYR A 478 -10.68 -5.25 15.07
CA TYR A 478 -12.07 -4.98 15.42
C TYR A 478 -13.02 -5.07 14.22
N GLY A 479 -12.54 -4.76 13.01
CA GLY A 479 -13.31 -4.98 11.79
C GLY A 479 -13.45 -6.46 11.43
N VAL A 480 -12.40 -7.26 11.66
CA VAL A 480 -12.50 -8.73 11.54
C VAL A 480 -13.48 -9.29 12.55
N LEU A 481 -13.34 -8.90 13.83
CA LEU A 481 -14.17 -9.40 14.92
C LEU A 481 -15.66 -9.15 14.68
N ILE A 482 -16.05 -7.92 14.35
CA ILE A 482 -17.47 -7.60 14.12
C ILE A 482 -18.04 -8.38 12.92
N SER A 483 -17.23 -8.59 11.88
CA SER A 483 -17.64 -9.35 10.69
C SER A 483 -17.86 -10.84 10.97
N GLN A 484 -17.09 -11.41 11.90
CA GLN A 484 -17.19 -12.81 12.31
C GLN A 484 -18.32 -13.04 13.33
N GLU A 485 -18.57 -12.09 14.22
CA GLU A 485 -19.65 -12.17 15.22
C GLU A 485 -21.05 -12.01 14.58
N PHE A 486 -21.17 -11.18 13.53
CA PHE A 486 -22.44 -10.85 12.89
C PHE A 486 -22.46 -11.16 11.38
N PRO A 487 -22.17 -12.41 10.96
CA PRO A 487 -21.92 -12.75 9.55
C PRO A 487 -23.13 -12.61 8.63
N GLU A 488 -24.35 -12.54 9.17
CA GLU A 488 -25.60 -12.34 8.43
C GLU A 488 -26.07 -10.87 8.42
N GLN A 489 -25.41 -10.01 9.18
CA GLN A 489 -25.73 -8.58 9.28
C GLN A 489 -24.61 -7.69 8.73
N VAL A 490 -23.39 -8.22 8.60
CA VAL A 490 -22.22 -7.47 8.14
C VAL A 490 -21.89 -7.81 6.68
N GLY A 491 -21.82 -6.78 5.84
CA GLY A 491 -21.31 -6.84 4.46
C GLY A 491 -20.17 -5.85 4.24
N PHE A 492 -19.87 -5.54 2.97
CA PHE A 492 -18.75 -4.68 2.58
C PHE A 492 -19.06 -3.82 1.35
N GLY A 493 -18.27 -2.80 1.10
CA GLY A 493 -18.31 -1.99 -0.13
C GLY A 493 -17.89 -2.79 -1.36
N ASP A 494 -18.85 -3.34 -2.08
CA ASP A 494 -18.62 -4.21 -3.24
C ASP A 494 -18.66 -3.44 -4.56
N VAL A 495 -17.61 -3.57 -5.37
CA VAL A 495 -17.50 -2.88 -6.66
C VAL A 495 -18.37 -3.48 -7.76
N ASN A 496 -18.80 -4.74 -7.61
CA ASN A 496 -19.71 -5.38 -8.54
C ASN A 496 -21.11 -5.46 -7.94
N ILE A 497 -21.82 -4.33 -7.99
CA ILE A 497 -23.22 -4.26 -7.59
C ILE A 497 -24.05 -5.08 -8.57
N ASN A 498 -24.63 -6.18 -8.08
CA ASN A 498 -25.42 -7.08 -8.91
C ASN A 498 -26.74 -6.41 -9.31
N ARG A 499 -27.10 -6.63 -10.57
CA ARG A 499 -28.19 -5.96 -11.29
C ARG A 499 -29.46 -6.83 -11.39
N ASN A 500 -29.48 -8.05 -10.85
CA ASN A 500 -30.70 -8.89 -10.81
C ASN A 500 -31.71 -8.27 -9.83
N ILE A 501 -33.00 -8.08 -10.15
CA ILE A 501 -33.89 -8.75 -11.14
C ILE A 501 -34.28 -7.83 -12.31
#